data_AF-A0AAU3GKP4-F1
#
_entry.id   AF-A0AAU3GKP4-F1
#
_cell.length_a   1.000
_cell.length_b   1.000
_cell.length_c   1.000
_cell.angle_alpha   90.00
_cell.angle_beta   90.00
_cell.angle_gamma   90.00
#
_symmetry.space_group_name_H-M   'P 1'
#
loop_
_entity.id
_entity.type
_entity.pdbx_description
1 polymer ?
#
loop_
_entity_poly.entity_id
_entity_poly.type
_entity_poly.pdbx_seq_one_letter_code
_entity_poly.pdbx_strand_id
1 'polypeptide(L)'
;MCYRPNQLAQRHIAEAKKTMAQYFIQLEDPDLAYLVQSSPQFGTYIRDMLWAQAYAVASPARIHHVLSAALFSIVGVGERLRTISCFAGETGVVTSFGVRPIAELAGGIHELLTTEGEWVKAPIRSFGRQRLMRVRLSRNKVEKVIYATPEHRWLLRTHSSGGTRYWGKRPAEVTTAELKPGDRLAWSFPLRPEGIVVDHEGAARGFVFGDGTVSPPNRSRANFCGEKDIALLPLFQGLGRPPRTYPTMTVINGLPLKWKTCVPSLDCAPSYLYGWLAGYFAADGDVGKTGRPTLVSAVRKNREQVRTMCNLLGIGTYGVRTNMRSGYGEKPTPIYLLGIMRGDVDPSFFLIPAHRERFEAGIAHHNFIQMESTTARTCGSPVRAPSPTSAKRGDPRLDGDLVIHLRGRRNPGSYNSCSHGAGRRMSRSRAKRELSAKSLTEAMHGRTWNANRAAALVDEHPEAYKSIDQVMQDQKDLVEIQHTLHQIFNYKG
;
A
#
# COMPACT_ATOMS: atom_id res chain seq x y z
N MET A 1 13.81 -26.60 1.85
CA MET A 1 14.46 -26.87 0.55
C MET A 1 14.02 -25.82 -0.46
N CYS A 2 14.94 -25.02 -1.02
CA CYS A 2 14.61 -24.04 -2.06
C CYS A 2 14.56 -24.73 -3.44
N TYR A 3 13.36 -24.99 -3.96
CA TYR A 3 13.18 -25.53 -5.32
C TYR A 3 13.24 -24.41 -6.36
N ARG A 4 13.80 -24.69 -7.55
CA ARG A 4 13.73 -23.77 -8.70
C ARG A 4 12.33 -23.87 -9.36
N PRO A 5 11.78 -22.78 -9.94
CA PRO A 5 10.48 -22.81 -10.61
C PRO A 5 10.29 -23.96 -11.61
N ASN A 6 11.33 -24.29 -12.38
CA ASN A 6 11.29 -25.38 -13.36
C ASN A 6 11.16 -26.77 -12.70
N GLN A 7 11.75 -26.96 -11.51
CA GLN A 7 11.63 -28.22 -10.75
C GLN A 7 10.23 -28.39 -10.16
N LEU A 8 9.59 -27.29 -9.75
CA LEU A 8 8.20 -27.31 -9.30
C LEU A 8 7.25 -27.69 -10.45
N ALA A 9 7.44 -27.11 -11.64
CA ALA A 9 6.64 -27.46 -12.81
C ALA A 9 6.74 -28.95 -13.18
N GLN A 10 7.96 -29.50 -13.21
CA GLN A 10 8.17 -30.93 -13.49
C GLN A 10 7.51 -31.84 -12.45
N ARG A 11 7.55 -31.46 -11.17
CA ARG A 11 6.89 -32.20 -10.09
C ARG A 11 5.37 -32.25 -10.28
N HIS A 12 4.75 -31.12 -10.58
CA HIS A 12 3.30 -31.05 -10.79
C HIS A 12 2.85 -31.81 -12.03
N ILE A 13 3.65 -31.83 -13.10
CA ILE A 13 3.39 -32.66 -14.29
C ILE A 13 3.45 -34.15 -13.93
N ALA A 14 4.46 -34.57 -13.17
CA ALA A 14 4.59 -35.96 -12.73
C ALA A 14 3.43 -36.37 -11.79
N GLU A 15 3.01 -35.48 -10.91
CA GLU A 15 1.88 -35.68 -10.01
C GLU A 15 0.55 -35.81 -10.77
N ALA A 16 0.31 -34.94 -11.76
CA ALA A 16 -0.85 -35.04 -12.64
C ALA A 16 -0.91 -36.38 -13.38
N LYS A 17 0.22 -36.83 -13.96
CA LYS A 17 0.30 -38.14 -14.64
C LYS A 17 0.02 -39.30 -13.68
N LYS A 18 0.56 -39.25 -12.46
CA LYS A 18 0.31 -40.26 -11.42
C LYS A 18 -1.15 -40.31 -11.01
N THR A 19 -1.79 -39.15 -10.85
CA THR A 19 -3.20 -39.06 -10.48
C THR A 19 -4.12 -39.63 -11.57
N MET A 20 -3.85 -39.36 -12.84
CA MET A 20 -4.64 -39.92 -13.95
C MET A 20 -4.52 -41.45 -14.02
N ALA A 21 -3.32 -41.99 -13.77
CA ALA A 21 -3.10 -43.43 -13.67
C ALA A 21 -3.83 -44.06 -12.47
N GLN A 22 -3.85 -43.39 -11.31
CA GLN A 22 -4.55 -43.85 -10.10
C GLN A 22 -6.08 -43.90 -10.26
N TYR A 23 -6.64 -43.00 -11.05
CA TYR A 23 -8.08 -42.97 -11.35
C TYR A 23 -8.46 -43.79 -12.59
N PHE A 24 -7.53 -44.59 -13.13
CA PHE A 24 -7.72 -45.41 -14.34
C PHE A 24 -8.25 -44.61 -15.55
N ILE A 25 -7.89 -43.32 -15.64
CA ILE A 25 -8.28 -42.44 -16.75
C ILE A 25 -7.30 -42.68 -17.90
N GLN A 26 -7.79 -43.25 -19.01
CA GLN A 26 -7.01 -43.39 -20.23
C GLN A 26 -6.96 -42.05 -20.97
N LEU A 27 -5.75 -41.54 -21.18
CA LEU A 27 -5.47 -40.32 -21.95
C LEU A 27 -4.89 -40.70 -23.31
N GLU A 28 -5.26 -39.95 -24.36
CA GLU A 28 -4.71 -40.09 -25.71
C GLU A 28 -3.19 -39.84 -25.75
N ASP A 29 -2.69 -38.94 -24.89
CA ASP A 29 -1.27 -38.69 -24.67
C ASP A 29 -1.02 -38.43 -23.17
N PRO A 30 0.00 -39.04 -22.54
CA PRO A 30 0.37 -38.78 -21.15
C PRO A 30 0.61 -37.29 -20.83
N ASP A 31 1.04 -36.48 -21.79
CA ASP A 31 1.26 -35.03 -21.63
C ASP A 31 -0.05 -34.22 -21.54
N LEU A 32 -1.21 -34.87 -21.75
CA LEU A 32 -2.54 -34.27 -21.53
C LEU A 32 -3.05 -34.43 -20.10
N ALA A 33 -2.22 -34.96 -19.19
CA ALA A 33 -2.58 -35.13 -17.79
C ALA A 33 -2.92 -33.79 -17.13
N TYR A 34 -4.00 -33.77 -16.37
CA TYR A 34 -4.51 -32.57 -15.71
C TYR A 34 -4.74 -32.82 -14.22
N LEU A 35 -4.86 -31.73 -13.46
CA LEU A 35 -5.26 -31.78 -12.05
C LEU A 35 -6.72 -31.36 -11.93
N VAL A 36 -7.50 -32.14 -11.17
CA VAL A 36 -8.93 -31.85 -10.97
C VAL A 36 -9.05 -30.63 -10.06
N GLN A 37 -9.80 -29.62 -10.51
CA GLN A 37 -10.10 -28.43 -9.71
C GLN A 37 -10.79 -28.84 -8.39
N SER A 38 -10.39 -28.24 -7.27
CA SER A 38 -10.74 -28.61 -5.88
C SER A 38 -9.96 -29.79 -5.25
N SER A 39 -9.08 -30.48 -6.00
CA SER A 39 -8.17 -31.45 -5.40
C SER A 39 -7.06 -30.76 -4.55
N PRO A 40 -6.55 -31.40 -3.48
CA PRO A 40 -5.40 -30.90 -2.73
C PRO A 40 -4.15 -30.65 -3.60
N GLN A 41 -3.96 -31.49 -4.63
CA GLN A 41 -2.88 -31.39 -5.60
C GLN A 41 -3.01 -30.13 -6.46
N PHE A 42 -4.24 -29.82 -6.92
CA PHE A 42 -4.52 -28.57 -7.64
C PHE A 42 -4.23 -27.33 -6.77
N GLY A 43 -4.62 -27.36 -5.49
CA GLY A 43 -4.31 -26.26 -4.56
C GLY A 43 -2.80 -26.04 -4.39
N THR A 44 -2.04 -27.13 -4.33
CA THR A 44 -0.57 -27.11 -4.24
C THR A 44 0.05 -26.54 -5.52
N TYR A 45 -0.42 -26.97 -6.69
CA TYR A 45 0.00 -26.43 -7.98
C TYR A 45 -0.22 -24.92 -8.10
N ILE A 46 -1.42 -24.43 -7.75
CA ILE A 46 -1.75 -22.99 -7.83
C ILE A 46 -0.84 -22.19 -6.89
N ARG A 47 -0.62 -22.65 -5.66
CA ARG A 47 0.28 -21.99 -4.70
C ARG A 47 1.70 -21.89 -5.25
N ASP A 48 2.24 -22.98 -5.76
CA ASP A 48 3.62 -23.05 -6.26
C ASP A 48 3.79 -22.26 -7.57
N MET A 49 2.77 -22.23 -8.44
CA MET A 49 2.72 -21.40 -9.65
C MET A 49 2.71 -19.91 -9.29
N LEU A 50 1.88 -19.49 -8.34
CA LEU A 50 1.84 -18.11 -7.87
C LEU A 50 3.16 -17.70 -7.21
N TRP A 51 3.80 -18.61 -6.47
CA TRP A 51 5.15 -18.41 -5.95
C TRP A 51 6.18 -18.24 -7.07
N ALA A 52 6.15 -19.09 -8.10
CA ALA A 52 7.07 -19.00 -9.24
C ALA A 52 6.89 -17.68 -10.03
N GLN A 53 5.65 -17.23 -10.21
CA GLN A 53 5.35 -15.92 -10.80
C GLN A 53 5.89 -14.78 -9.94
N ALA A 54 5.71 -14.83 -8.62
CA ALA A 54 6.27 -13.85 -7.69
C ALA A 54 7.81 -13.85 -7.70
N TYR A 55 8.44 -15.03 -7.78
CA TYR A 55 9.89 -15.20 -7.88
C TYR A 55 10.47 -14.60 -9.18
N ALA A 56 9.78 -14.81 -10.31
CA ALA A 56 10.16 -14.25 -11.60
C ALA A 56 10.10 -12.71 -11.59
N VAL A 57 9.07 -12.14 -10.98
CA VAL A 57 8.90 -10.68 -10.81
C VAL A 57 9.91 -10.10 -9.81
N ALA A 58 10.38 -10.88 -8.83
CA ALA A 58 11.32 -10.46 -7.78
C ALA A 58 12.82 -10.59 -8.17
N SER A 59 13.13 -11.16 -9.34
CA SER A 59 14.50 -11.30 -9.84
C SER A 59 15.08 -10.15 -10.72
N PRO A 60 14.61 -8.87 -10.72
CA PRO A 60 15.13 -7.84 -11.62
C PRO A 60 16.64 -7.65 -11.55
N ALA A 61 17.25 -7.83 -10.38
CA ALA A 61 18.66 -7.50 -10.16
C ALA A 61 19.64 -8.31 -11.04
N ARG A 62 19.35 -9.57 -11.37
CA ARG A 62 20.25 -10.41 -12.18
C ARG A 62 20.03 -10.22 -13.68
N ILE A 63 18.77 -10.22 -14.12
CA ILE A 63 18.41 -10.03 -15.53
C ILE A 63 18.84 -8.64 -15.99
N HIS A 64 18.60 -7.61 -15.18
CA HIS A 64 18.95 -6.23 -15.49
C HIS A 64 20.48 -6.01 -15.54
N HIS A 65 21.25 -6.70 -14.69
CA HIS A 65 22.72 -6.62 -14.74
C HIS A 65 23.28 -7.18 -16.05
N VAL A 66 22.79 -8.33 -16.49
CA VAL A 66 23.25 -8.98 -17.74
C VAL A 66 22.79 -8.19 -18.97
N LEU A 67 21.53 -7.72 -18.98
CA LEU A 67 21.00 -6.88 -20.06
C LEU A 67 21.80 -5.59 -20.21
N SER A 68 22.13 -4.92 -19.10
CA SER A 68 22.90 -3.67 -19.14
C SER A 68 24.31 -3.89 -19.70
N ALA A 69 24.98 -4.99 -19.30
CA ALA A 69 26.32 -5.31 -19.80
C ALA A 69 26.32 -5.64 -21.30
N ALA A 70 25.32 -6.40 -21.76
CA ALA A 70 25.12 -6.68 -23.18
C ALA A 70 24.80 -5.42 -23.99
N LEU A 71 23.92 -4.56 -23.49
CA LEU A 71 23.58 -3.29 -24.14
C LEU A 71 24.81 -2.39 -24.25
N PHE A 72 25.60 -2.23 -23.19
CA PHE A 72 26.82 -1.41 -23.24
C PHE A 72 27.90 -1.99 -24.17
N SER A 73 27.94 -3.31 -24.38
CA SER A 73 28.85 -3.91 -25.37
C SER A 73 28.48 -3.57 -26.82
N ILE A 74 27.21 -3.21 -27.09
CA ILE A 74 26.73 -2.86 -28.43
C ILE A 74 26.76 -1.34 -28.66
N VAL A 75 26.34 -0.55 -27.67
CA VAL A 75 26.18 0.92 -27.81
C VAL A 75 27.42 1.70 -27.37
N GLY A 76 28.44 1.03 -26.80
CA GLY A 76 29.77 1.58 -26.50
C GLY A 76 29.86 2.43 -25.21
N VAL A 77 28.92 3.35 -24.98
CA VAL A 77 28.87 4.19 -23.77
C VAL A 77 27.44 4.28 -23.25
N GLY A 78 27.27 4.09 -21.94
CA GLY A 78 26.01 4.42 -21.28
C GLY A 78 26.16 4.51 -19.76
N GLU A 79 25.38 5.40 -19.17
CA GLU A 79 25.34 5.59 -17.73
C GLU A 79 24.27 4.71 -17.11
N ARG A 80 24.66 3.89 -16.14
CA ARG A 80 23.69 3.14 -15.33
C ARG A 80 23.01 4.11 -14.39
N LEU A 81 21.87 4.67 -14.81
CA LEU A 81 20.92 5.26 -13.87
C LEU A 81 20.43 4.13 -12.97
N ARG A 82 20.97 4.03 -11.75
CA ARG A 82 20.31 3.25 -10.71
C ARG A 82 18.90 3.82 -10.62
N THR A 83 17.89 3.00 -10.86
CA THR A 83 16.49 3.37 -10.70
C THR A 83 16.22 3.59 -9.22
N ILE A 84 16.58 4.77 -8.73
CA ILE A 84 16.40 5.16 -7.35
C ILE A 84 14.94 5.61 -7.23
N SER A 85 14.10 4.72 -6.73
CA SER A 85 12.72 5.05 -6.35
C SER A 85 12.75 5.77 -5.00
N CYS A 86 12.80 7.10 -4.98
CA CYS A 86 12.99 7.86 -3.75
C CYS A 86 12.20 9.18 -3.76
N PHE A 87 12.25 9.88 -2.62
CA PHE A 87 11.67 11.20 -2.39
C PHE A 87 12.77 12.24 -2.23
N ALA A 88 12.39 13.50 -2.36
CA ALA A 88 13.25 14.60 -1.95
C ALA A 88 13.48 14.59 -0.43
N GLY A 89 14.65 15.06 0.02
CA GLY A 89 15.11 14.94 1.40
C GLY A 89 14.22 15.61 2.44
N GLU A 90 13.54 16.69 2.06
CA GLU A 90 12.57 17.43 2.88
C GLU A 90 11.23 16.70 3.06
N THR A 91 11.01 15.59 2.33
CA THR A 91 9.76 14.85 2.40
C THR A 91 9.60 14.22 3.79
N GLY A 92 8.58 14.69 4.53
CA GLY A 92 8.26 14.16 5.85
C GLY A 92 7.73 12.72 5.80
N VAL A 93 8.35 11.84 6.59
CA VAL A 93 7.99 10.44 6.79
C VAL A 93 7.47 10.25 8.21
N VAL A 94 6.42 9.43 8.36
CA VAL A 94 5.84 9.09 9.67
C VAL A 94 6.72 8.03 10.34
N THR A 95 7.23 8.37 11.53
CA THR A 95 7.98 7.46 12.41
C THR A 95 7.22 7.29 13.74
N SER A 96 7.61 6.31 14.55
CA SER A 96 7.04 6.11 15.91
C SER A 96 7.24 7.32 16.83
N PHE A 97 8.17 8.22 16.51
CA PHE A 97 8.43 9.47 17.24
C PHE A 97 7.85 10.72 16.54
N GLY A 98 6.97 10.54 15.56
CA GLY A 98 6.34 11.61 14.80
C GLY A 98 6.87 11.77 13.37
N VAL A 99 6.50 12.86 12.71
CA VAL A 99 6.87 13.11 11.31
C VAL A 99 8.23 13.79 11.25
N ARG A 100 9.18 13.22 10.50
CA ARG A 100 10.52 13.81 10.29
C ARG A 100 10.90 13.83 8.81
N PRO A 101 11.68 14.82 8.33
CA PRO A 101 12.24 14.79 6.98
C PRO A 101 13.05 13.51 6.74
N ILE A 102 12.87 12.87 5.58
CA ILE A 102 13.55 11.62 5.25
C ILE A 102 15.08 11.76 5.22
N ALA A 103 15.59 12.97 4.93
CA ALA A 103 17.03 13.25 4.95
C ALA A 103 17.64 13.12 6.36
N GLU A 104 16.92 13.50 7.41
CA GLU A 104 17.40 13.37 8.80
C GLU A 104 17.47 11.92 9.27
N LEU A 105 16.72 11.04 8.61
CA LEU A 105 16.65 9.61 8.92
C LEU A 105 17.66 8.78 8.09
N ALA A 106 18.35 9.40 7.13
CA ALA A 106 19.25 8.68 6.24
C ALA A 106 20.48 8.15 6.98
N GLY A 107 20.78 6.86 6.80
CA GLY A 107 21.88 6.16 7.44
C GLY A 107 21.49 5.35 8.68
N GLY A 108 20.25 5.46 9.16
CA GLY A 108 19.73 4.73 10.32
C GLY A 108 18.72 3.63 9.98
N ILE A 109 18.35 2.86 11.01
CA ILE A 109 17.21 1.93 11.00
C ILE A 109 16.10 2.58 11.83
N HIS A 110 14.94 2.79 11.21
CA HIS A 110 13.81 3.49 11.82
C HIS A 110 12.54 2.67 11.70
N GLU A 111 11.62 2.88 12.65
CA GLU A 111 10.29 2.26 12.60
C GLU A 111 9.39 3.10 11.69
N LEU A 112 8.99 2.48 10.57
CA LEU A 112 8.16 3.09 9.55
C LEU A 112 6.80 2.40 9.49
N LEU A 113 5.79 3.18 9.17
CA LEU A 113 4.42 2.72 9.08
C LEU A 113 4.16 1.99 7.76
N THR A 114 3.61 0.78 7.83
CA THR A 114 3.21 0.00 6.64
C THR A 114 1.81 0.43 6.15
N THR A 115 1.44 -0.08 4.96
CA THR A 115 0.09 0.06 4.42
C THR A 115 -1.00 -0.58 5.27
N GLU A 116 -0.62 -1.55 6.10
CA GLU A 116 -1.50 -2.28 7.02
C GLU A 116 -1.63 -1.59 8.38
N GLY A 117 -0.86 -0.51 8.61
CA GLY A 117 -0.87 0.24 9.86
C GLY A 117 0.10 -0.29 10.92
N GLU A 118 0.97 -1.23 10.55
CA GLU A 118 1.97 -1.82 11.45
C GLU A 118 3.29 -1.03 11.41
N TRP A 119 4.03 -1.06 12.52
CA TRP A 119 5.37 -0.47 12.60
C TRP A 119 6.42 -1.51 12.26
N VAL A 120 7.24 -1.23 11.23
CA VAL A 120 8.33 -2.13 10.79
C VAL A 120 9.64 -1.38 10.80
N LYS A 121 10.69 -2.01 11.35
CA LYS A 121 12.06 -1.49 11.31
C LYS A 121 12.61 -1.60 9.89
N ALA A 122 12.89 -0.45 9.28
CA ALA A 122 13.41 -0.37 7.93
C ALA A 122 14.64 0.55 7.88
N PRO A 123 15.70 0.16 7.15
CA PRO A 123 16.85 1.04 6.91
C PRO A 123 16.48 2.16 5.92
N ILE A 124 16.82 3.41 6.25
CA ILE A 124 16.71 4.54 5.33
C ILE A 124 18.11 4.87 4.81
N ARG A 125 18.26 5.05 3.49
CA ARG A 125 19.53 5.33 2.84
C ARG A 125 19.40 6.55 1.92
N SER A 126 20.47 7.32 1.82
CA SER A 126 20.61 8.36 0.80
C SER A 126 21.25 7.75 -0.45
N PHE A 127 20.68 8.08 -1.62
CA PHE A 127 21.10 7.52 -2.91
C PHE A 127 21.70 8.56 -3.86
N GLY A 128 21.99 9.77 -3.36
CA GLY A 128 22.59 10.84 -4.15
C GLY A 128 21.57 11.79 -4.76
N ARG A 129 21.90 12.37 -5.92
CA ARG A 129 21.09 13.40 -6.60
C ARG A 129 20.48 12.83 -7.87
N GLN A 130 19.18 13.10 -8.06
CA GLN A 130 18.44 12.72 -9.26
C GLN A 130 17.40 13.82 -9.57
N ARG A 131 17.01 13.96 -10.84
CA ARG A 131 15.90 14.83 -11.24
C ARG A 131 14.60 14.38 -10.56
N LEU A 132 13.88 15.34 -10.00
CA LEU A 132 12.62 15.12 -9.29
C LEU A 132 11.44 15.63 -10.11
N MET A 133 10.30 14.97 -9.96
CA MET A 133 9.00 15.41 -10.47
C MET A 133 8.19 16.02 -9.34
N ARG A 134 7.49 17.11 -9.64
CA ARG A 134 6.59 17.79 -8.71
C ARG A 134 5.21 17.13 -8.72
N VAL A 135 4.85 16.48 -7.63
CA VAL A 135 3.54 15.85 -7.43
C VAL A 135 2.67 16.75 -6.55
N ARG A 136 1.57 17.26 -7.11
CA ARG A 136 0.59 18.06 -6.36
C ARG A 136 -0.55 17.14 -5.91
N LEU A 137 -0.68 16.99 -4.60
CA LEU A 137 -1.73 16.22 -3.96
C LEU A 137 -2.78 17.18 -3.40
N SER A 138 -4.06 16.85 -3.57
CA SER A 138 -5.15 17.61 -2.96
C SER A 138 -6.08 16.69 -2.18
N ARG A 139 -6.50 17.13 -0.99
CA ARG A 139 -7.51 16.45 -0.18
C ARG A 139 -8.33 17.49 0.56
N ASN A 140 -9.66 17.45 0.41
CA ASN A 140 -10.59 18.38 1.10
C ASN A 140 -10.22 19.86 0.92
N LYS A 141 -9.88 20.28 -0.31
CA LYS A 141 -9.43 21.64 -0.67
C LYS A 141 -8.10 22.08 -0.04
N VAL A 142 -7.37 21.16 0.59
CA VAL A 142 -6.00 21.40 1.05
C VAL A 142 -5.04 20.78 0.03
N GLU A 143 -4.08 21.57 -0.42
CA GLU A 143 -3.03 21.13 -1.33
C GLU A 143 -1.72 20.85 -0.58
N LYS A 144 -0.99 19.84 -1.05
CA LYS A 144 0.37 19.50 -0.63
C LYS A 144 1.19 19.22 -1.88
N VAL A 145 2.41 19.72 -1.91
CA VAL A 145 3.39 19.39 -2.95
C VAL A 145 4.42 18.42 -2.38
N ILE A 146 4.73 17.38 -3.13
CA ILE A 146 5.79 16.40 -2.84
C ILE A 146 6.68 16.30 -4.07
N TYR A 147 7.98 16.15 -3.85
CA TYR A 147 8.94 15.90 -4.92
C TYR A 147 9.44 14.45 -4.83
N ALA A 148 9.31 13.71 -5.93
CA ALA A 148 9.69 12.30 -6.01
C ALA A 148 10.41 12.01 -7.32
N THR A 149 11.21 10.95 -7.36
CA THR A 149 11.83 10.51 -8.62
C THR A 149 10.76 9.97 -9.59
N PRO A 150 10.97 10.06 -10.92
CA PRO A 150 10.02 9.58 -11.92
C PRO A 150 9.56 8.13 -11.70
N GLU A 151 10.45 7.30 -11.16
CA GLU A 151 10.28 5.85 -11.00
C GLU A 151 9.77 5.49 -9.59
N HIS A 152 9.52 6.48 -8.74
CA HIS A 152 8.93 6.26 -7.44
C HIS A 152 7.54 5.63 -7.57
N ARG A 153 7.31 4.52 -6.84
CA ARG A 153 6.08 3.74 -6.91
C ARG A 153 5.04 4.23 -5.91
N TRP A 154 3.85 4.49 -6.43
CA TRP A 154 2.68 4.92 -5.67
C TRP A 154 1.62 3.83 -5.66
N LEU A 155 0.97 3.66 -4.52
CA LEU A 155 -0.13 2.72 -4.36
C LEU A 155 -1.45 3.47 -4.57
N LEU A 156 -2.31 2.96 -5.44
CA LEU A 156 -3.63 3.52 -5.72
C LEU A 156 -4.72 2.85 -4.88
N ARG A 157 -5.80 3.59 -4.63
CA ARG A 157 -7.01 3.11 -3.97
C ARG A 157 -7.91 2.39 -4.97
N THR A 158 -8.31 1.17 -4.65
CA THR A 158 -9.39 0.47 -5.37
C THR A 158 -10.75 1.01 -4.90
N HIS A 159 -11.76 1.03 -5.77
CA HIS A 159 -13.09 1.59 -5.49
C HIS A 159 -13.90 0.86 -4.39
N SER A 160 -13.34 -0.19 -3.76
CA SER A 160 -14.10 -1.20 -3.02
C SER A 160 -14.10 -1.07 -1.50
N SER A 161 -13.59 0.00 -0.88
CA SER A 161 -13.74 0.17 0.57
C SER A 161 -13.90 1.61 1.01
N GLY A 162 -15.11 1.92 1.49
CA GLY A 162 -15.40 3.09 2.33
C GLY A 162 -14.87 2.94 3.76
N GLY A 163 -13.86 2.09 3.97
CA GLY A 163 -13.31 1.76 5.27
C GLY A 163 -11.84 1.39 5.14
N THR A 164 -11.06 1.91 6.07
CA THR A 164 -9.64 1.66 6.31
C THR A 164 -9.37 0.15 6.31
N ARG A 165 -8.49 -0.31 5.39
CA ARG A 165 -7.73 -1.58 5.35
C ARG A 165 -7.88 -2.35 4.03
N TYR A 166 -6.73 -2.79 3.52
CA TYR A 166 -6.58 -3.65 2.35
C TYR A 166 -6.74 -5.11 2.80
N TRP A 167 -7.91 -5.71 2.56
CA TRP A 167 -8.06 -7.17 2.63
C TRP A 167 -8.21 -7.73 1.21
N GLY A 168 -7.27 -8.59 0.80
CA GLY A 168 -7.45 -9.53 -0.31
C GLY A 168 -7.20 -9.06 -1.76
N LYS A 169 -6.97 -7.76 -2.05
CA LYS A 169 -6.56 -7.29 -3.39
C LYS A 169 -5.35 -6.37 -3.29
N ARG A 170 -4.28 -6.66 -4.05
CA ARG A 170 -3.13 -5.76 -4.14
C ARG A 170 -3.58 -4.40 -4.71
N PRO A 171 -3.24 -3.27 -4.08
CA PRO A 171 -3.47 -1.95 -4.66
C PRO A 171 -2.80 -1.90 -6.04
N ALA A 172 -3.43 -1.20 -6.99
CA ALA A 172 -2.78 -0.92 -8.26
C ALA A 172 -1.55 -0.04 -7.98
N GLU A 173 -0.40 -0.41 -8.52
CA GLU A 173 0.85 0.36 -8.41
C GLU A 173 1.05 1.19 -9.68
N VAL A 174 1.44 2.46 -9.53
CA VAL A 174 1.81 3.34 -10.65
C VAL A 174 3.08 4.12 -10.29
N THR A 175 3.92 4.42 -11.28
CA THR A 175 5.11 5.27 -11.06
C THR A 175 4.75 6.76 -11.06
N THR A 176 5.63 7.62 -10.55
CA THR A 176 5.44 9.08 -10.61
C THR A 176 5.27 9.58 -12.03
N ALA A 177 5.98 8.99 -12.99
CA ALA A 177 5.86 9.32 -14.41
C ALA A 177 4.50 8.95 -15.01
N GLU A 178 3.87 7.90 -14.47
CA GLU A 178 2.57 7.39 -14.95
C GLU A 178 1.37 7.96 -14.19
N LEU A 179 1.60 8.67 -13.07
CA LEU A 179 0.54 9.29 -12.27
C LEU A 179 -0.27 10.28 -13.10
N LYS A 180 -1.59 10.16 -13.04
CA LYS A 180 -2.54 11.04 -13.75
C LYS A 180 -3.35 11.88 -12.76
N PRO A 181 -3.71 13.12 -13.13
CA PRO A 181 -4.68 13.90 -12.36
C PRO A 181 -5.98 13.11 -12.17
N GLY A 182 -6.41 12.98 -10.90
CA GLY A 182 -7.60 12.20 -10.53
C GLY A 182 -7.29 10.84 -9.89
N ASP A 183 -6.05 10.35 -10.01
CA ASP A 183 -5.59 9.15 -9.31
C ASP A 183 -5.70 9.34 -7.79
N ARG A 184 -6.30 8.34 -7.12
CA ARG A 184 -6.51 8.37 -5.67
C ARG A 184 -5.43 7.53 -4.99
N LEU A 185 -4.47 8.19 -4.35
CA LEU A 185 -3.41 7.53 -3.60
C LEU A 185 -3.94 6.84 -2.33
N ALA A 186 -3.33 5.71 -2.01
CA ALA A 186 -3.49 5.01 -0.74
C ALA A 186 -2.97 5.86 0.44
N TRP A 187 -3.55 5.65 1.61
CA TRP A 187 -3.08 6.21 2.87
C TRP A 187 -3.34 5.19 3.98
N SER A 188 -2.52 5.21 5.03
CA SER A 188 -2.72 4.42 6.25
C SER A 188 -2.56 5.29 7.49
N PHE A 189 -3.15 4.83 8.59
CA PHE A 189 -2.85 5.27 9.94
C PHE A 189 -2.33 4.06 10.73
N PRO A 190 -1.55 4.27 11.80
CA PRO A 190 -1.21 3.22 12.75
C PRO A 190 -2.44 2.48 13.23
N LEU A 191 -2.30 1.16 13.42
CA LEU A 191 -3.33 0.39 14.10
C LEU A 191 -3.51 0.97 15.50
N ARG A 192 -4.74 1.43 15.78
CA ARG A 192 -5.10 1.85 17.13
C ARG A 192 -5.07 0.60 18.02
N PRO A 193 -4.34 0.62 19.14
CA PRO A 193 -4.43 -0.45 20.13
C PRO A 193 -5.90 -0.63 20.56
N GLU A 194 -6.39 -1.87 20.53
CA GLU A 194 -7.76 -2.18 20.95
C GLU A 194 -7.92 -1.87 22.44
N GLY A 195 -9.08 -1.32 22.82
CA GLY A 195 -9.40 -1.08 24.22
C GLY A 195 -8.55 -0.01 24.92
N ILE A 196 -7.97 0.96 24.20
CA ILE A 196 -7.31 2.10 24.86
C ILE A 196 -8.30 2.82 25.78
N VAL A 197 -8.03 2.73 27.08
CA VAL A 197 -8.73 3.46 28.13
C VAL A 197 -8.12 4.86 28.25
N VAL A 198 -8.99 5.84 28.50
CA VAL A 198 -8.59 7.21 28.83
C VAL A 198 -7.84 7.19 30.16
N ASP A 199 -6.56 7.56 30.14
CA ASP A 199 -5.79 7.79 31.36
C ASP A 199 -6.28 9.05 32.09
N HIS A 200 -6.57 8.92 33.38
CA HIS A 200 -7.14 10.00 34.19
C HIS A 200 -6.17 11.17 34.37
N GLU A 201 -4.88 10.90 34.63
CA GLU A 201 -3.89 11.96 34.82
C GLU A 201 -3.60 12.68 33.49
N GLY A 202 -3.47 11.93 32.40
CA GLY A 202 -3.37 12.45 31.05
C GLY A 202 -4.53 13.39 30.75
N ALA A 203 -5.77 12.97 31.00
CA ALA A 203 -6.97 13.78 30.80
C ALA A 203 -6.98 15.06 31.65
N ALA A 204 -6.63 14.97 32.94
CA ALA A 204 -6.52 16.15 33.81
C ALA A 204 -5.48 17.15 33.27
N ARG A 205 -4.31 16.66 32.83
CA ARG A 205 -3.27 17.51 32.21
C ARG A 205 -3.75 18.14 30.91
N GLY A 206 -4.46 17.38 30.06
CA GLY A 206 -5.02 17.87 28.80
C GLY A 206 -5.99 19.03 29.01
N PHE A 207 -6.88 18.90 30.00
CA PHE A 207 -7.82 19.94 30.38
C PHE A 207 -7.09 21.21 30.87
N VAL A 208 -6.09 21.06 31.74
CA VAL A 208 -5.27 22.18 32.22
C VAL A 208 -4.50 22.86 31.09
N PHE A 209 -4.07 22.10 30.07
CA PHE A 209 -3.41 22.69 28.90
C PHE A 209 -4.36 23.63 28.13
N GLY A 210 -5.64 23.25 27.96
CA GLY A 210 -6.66 24.10 27.33
C GLY A 210 -7.08 25.28 28.20
N ASP A 211 -7.76 24.99 29.32
CA ASP A 211 -8.46 26.00 30.14
C ASP A 211 -7.72 26.42 31.41
N GLY A 212 -6.57 25.82 31.70
CA GLY A 212 -5.76 26.20 32.86
C GLY A 212 -5.06 27.56 32.72
N THR A 213 -4.60 28.09 33.85
CA THR A 213 -3.81 29.33 33.91
C THR A 213 -2.53 29.13 34.71
N VAL A 214 -1.46 29.85 34.34
CA VAL A 214 -0.23 29.88 35.13
C VAL A 214 -0.47 30.67 36.42
N SER A 215 -0.07 30.11 37.55
CA SER A 215 -0.22 30.69 38.89
C SER A 215 1.15 30.83 39.58
N PRO A 216 1.47 31.97 40.21
CA PRO A 216 2.71 32.13 40.98
C PRO A 216 2.76 31.25 42.25
N PRO A 217 3.96 30.85 42.73
CA PRO A 217 5.23 30.80 42.02
C PRO A 217 5.36 29.47 41.26
N ASN A 218 5.45 29.54 39.93
CA ASN A 218 5.80 28.41 39.07
C ASN A 218 4.86 27.18 39.19
N ARG A 219 3.55 27.43 39.19
CA ARG A 219 2.49 26.40 39.18
C ARG A 219 1.47 26.70 38.09
N SER A 220 0.58 25.77 37.85
CA SER A 220 -0.65 26.00 37.09
C SER A 220 -1.87 25.75 37.98
N ARG A 221 -3.01 26.26 37.53
CA ARG A 221 -4.32 25.96 38.09
C ARG A 221 -5.27 25.52 36.99
N ALA A 222 -6.17 24.60 37.31
CA ALA A 222 -7.32 24.26 36.47
C ALA A 222 -8.44 25.25 36.80
N ASN A 223 -9.11 25.79 35.78
CA ASN A 223 -10.29 26.62 35.96
C ASN A 223 -11.48 25.87 35.37
N PHE A 224 -12.58 25.80 36.12
CA PHE A 224 -13.82 25.14 35.70
C PHE A 224 -14.91 26.22 35.66
N CYS A 225 -15.38 26.53 34.46
CA CYS A 225 -16.31 27.62 34.18
C CYS A 225 -17.68 27.06 33.75
N GLY A 226 -18.59 26.92 34.72
CA GLY A 226 -19.94 26.42 34.50
C GLY A 226 -20.08 24.90 34.62
N GLU A 227 -21.30 24.40 34.41
CA GLU A 227 -21.69 23.02 34.74
C GLU A 227 -20.95 21.95 33.92
N LYS A 228 -20.59 22.26 32.67
CA LYS A 228 -19.89 21.32 31.77
C LYS A 228 -18.50 20.97 32.28
N ASP A 229 -17.77 21.97 32.76
CA ASP A 229 -16.41 21.78 33.26
C ASP A 229 -16.44 21.13 34.64
N ILE A 230 -17.45 21.44 35.47
CA ILE A 230 -17.64 20.82 36.79
C ILE A 230 -17.75 19.29 36.68
N ALA A 231 -18.32 18.76 35.59
CA ALA A 231 -18.38 17.31 35.34
C ALA A 231 -16.99 16.65 35.26
N LEU A 232 -15.92 17.43 35.04
CA LEU A 232 -14.53 16.96 34.96
C LEU A 232 -13.80 17.00 36.31
N LEU A 233 -14.40 17.55 37.37
CA LEU A 233 -13.78 17.59 38.72
C LEU A 233 -13.32 16.22 39.23
N PRO A 234 -14.03 15.09 39.00
CA PRO A 234 -13.57 13.76 39.42
C PRO A 234 -12.22 13.36 38.83
N LEU A 235 -11.82 13.91 37.67
CA LEU A 235 -10.50 13.65 37.06
C LEU A 235 -9.35 14.19 37.90
N PHE A 236 -9.62 15.15 38.80
CA PHE A 236 -8.62 15.80 39.64
C PHE A 236 -8.59 15.26 41.07
N GLN A 237 -9.28 14.15 41.35
CA GLN A 237 -9.25 13.52 42.67
C GLN A 237 -7.82 13.08 43.02
N GLY A 238 -7.29 13.60 44.14
CA GLY A 238 -5.90 13.34 44.55
C GLY A 238 -4.84 14.18 43.82
N LEU A 239 -5.23 15.09 42.92
CA LEU A 239 -4.32 15.96 42.17
C LEU A 239 -4.39 17.41 42.66
N GLY A 240 -3.24 18.00 42.96
CA GLY A 240 -3.14 19.38 43.40
C GLY A 240 -3.75 19.62 44.78
N ARG A 241 -4.26 20.84 45.00
CA ARG A 241 -4.93 21.24 46.25
C ARG A 241 -6.45 21.04 46.13
N PRO A 242 -7.17 20.89 47.26
CA PRO A 242 -8.63 20.81 47.25
C PRO A 242 -9.28 21.95 46.44
N PRO A 243 -10.37 21.67 45.71
CA PRO A 243 -11.04 22.65 44.87
C PRO A 243 -11.54 23.83 45.69
N ARG A 244 -11.36 25.04 45.16
CA ARG A 244 -11.92 26.27 45.72
C ARG A 244 -12.99 26.80 44.78
N THR A 245 -14.20 26.97 45.29
CA THR A 245 -15.34 27.47 44.52
C THR A 245 -15.49 28.97 44.72
N TYR A 246 -15.57 29.71 43.61
CA TYR A 246 -15.89 31.12 43.54
C TYR A 246 -17.25 31.30 42.85
N PRO A 247 -17.90 32.48 42.94
CA PRO A 247 -19.22 32.71 42.35
C PRO A 247 -19.34 32.41 40.85
N THR A 248 -18.24 32.52 40.10
CA THR A 248 -18.22 32.34 38.63
C THR A 248 -17.42 31.13 38.15
N MET A 249 -16.62 30.50 39.02
CA MET A 249 -15.75 29.39 38.64
C MET A 249 -15.28 28.57 39.83
N THR A 250 -15.00 27.30 39.60
CA THR A 250 -14.24 26.46 40.55
C THR A 250 -12.80 26.36 40.08
N VAL A 251 -11.83 26.35 40.99
CA VAL A 251 -10.41 26.23 40.63
C VAL A 251 -9.69 25.19 41.47
N ILE A 252 -8.73 24.49 40.85
CA ILE A 252 -7.81 23.58 41.51
C ILE A 252 -6.39 24.13 41.34
N ASN A 253 -5.73 24.42 42.45
CA ASN A 253 -4.41 25.03 42.49
C ASN A 253 -3.30 24.01 42.78
N GLY A 254 -2.05 24.40 42.57
CA GLY A 254 -0.89 23.60 42.96
C GLY A 254 -0.47 22.54 41.95
N LEU A 255 -0.95 22.63 40.70
CA LEU A 255 -0.59 21.72 39.63
C LEU A 255 0.77 22.10 39.01
N PRO A 256 1.51 21.16 38.39
CA PRO A 256 2.82 21.44 37.81
C PRO A 256 2.74 22.46 36.66
N LEU A 257 3.64 23.46 36.62
CA LEU A 257 3.65 24.48 35.54
C LEU A 257 3.66 23.86 34.13
N LYS A 258 4.39 22.75 33.95
CA LYS A 258 4.53 22.03 32.69
C LYS A 258 3.18 21.57 32.11
N TRP A 259 2.14 21.43 32.93
CA TRP A 259 0.81 21.02 32.46
C TRP A 259 0.15 22.07 31.58
N LYS A 260 0.39 23.37 31.84
CA LYS A 260 -0.11 24.45 30.98
C LYS A 260 0.85 24.83 29.85
N THR A 261 2.15 24.69 30.10
CA THR A 261 3.19 25.27 29.22
C THR A 261 3.73 24.29 28.18
N CYS A 262 3.62 22.98 28.43
CA CYS A 262 4.22 21.97 27.57
C CYS A 262 3.24 20.84 27.22
N VAL A 263 3.19 20.53 25.92
CA VAL A 263 2.60 19.29 25.40
C VAL A 263 3.39 18.08 25.93
N PRO A 264 2.76 16.92 26.21
CA PRO A 264 3.49 15.72 26.60
C PRO A 264 4.47 15.26 25.52
N SER A 265 5.48 14.52 25.96
CA SER A 265 6.44 13.91 25.05
C SER A 265 5.77 12.77 24.27
N LEU A 266 6.14 12.58 23.01
CA LEU A 266 5.50 11.62 22.10
C LEU A 266 5.87 10.15 22.42
N ASP A 267 6.84 9.93 23.30
CA ASP A 267 7.26 8.63 23.84
C ASP A 267 6.42 8.16 25.04
N CYS A 268 5.48 8.98 25.52
CA CYS A 268 4.56 8.60 26.59
C CYS A 268 3.66 7.43 26.17
N ALA A 269 3.14 6.70 27.15
CA ALA A 269 2.22 5.58 26.90
C ALA A 269 1.01 6.01 26.03
N PRO A 270 0.53 5.17 25.09
CA PRO A 270 -0.60 5.50 24.25
C PRO A 270 -1.87 5.89 25.01
N SER A 271 -2.16 5.24 26.15
CA SER A 271 -3.29 5.59 27.04
C SER A 271 -3.16 7.00 27.62
N TYR A 272 -1.94 7.40 28.00
CA TYR A 272 -1.65 8.74 28.52
C TYR A 272 -1.83 9.81 27.44
N LEU A 273 -1.31 9.57 26.23
CA LEU A 273 -1.48 10.49 25.10
C LEU A 273 -2.95 10.59 24.67
N TYR A 274 -3.68 9.48 24.68
CA TYR A 274 -5.11 9.45 24.40
C TYR A 274 -5.91 10.19 25.47
N GLY A 275 -5.59 9.97 26.75
CA GLY A 275 -6.15 10.71 27.87
C GLY A 275 -5.91 12.21 27.74
N TRP A 276 -4.67 12.61 27.49
CA TRP A 276 -4.31 14.02 27.27
C TRP A 276 -5.09 14.65 26.11
N LEU A 277 -5.25 13.93 25.00
CA LEU A 277 -6.04 14.41 23.87
C LEU A 277 -7.53 14.57 24.23
N ALA A 278 -8.10 13.62 24.98
CA ALA A 278 -9.49 13.67 25.46
C ALA A 278 -9.72 14.86 26.41
N GLY A 279 -8.79 15.09 27.35
CA GLY A 279 -8.83 16.23 28.25
C GLY A 279 -8.70 17.56 27.52
N TYR A 280 -7.78 17.64 26.56
CA TYR A 280 -7.62 18.85 25.76
C TYR A 280 -8.84 19.12 24.87
N PHE A 281 -9.51 18.06 24.39
CA PHE A 281 -10.78 18.16 23.68
C PHE A 281 -11.93 18.60 24.59
N ALA A 282 -11.95 18.20 25.85
CA ALA A 282 -12.95 18.65 26.79
C ALA A 282 -12.89 20.18 27.01
N ALA A 283 -11.68 20.75 27.03
CA ALA A 283 -11.46 22.19 27.15
C ALA A 283 -11.73 22.98 25.85
N ASP A 284 -10.99 22.67 24.77
CA ASP A 284 -10.94 23.48 23.54
C ASP A 284 -11.76 22.88 22.37
N GLY A 285 -12.47 21.77 22.60
CA GLY A 285 -13.19 21.01 21.59
C GLY A 285 -14.69 21.24 21.59
N ASP A 286 -15.30 21.09 20.42
CA ASP A 286 -16.76 21.06 20.25
C ASP A 286 -17.18 19.88 19.37
N VAL A 287 -18.38 19.38 19.64
CA VAL A 287 -19.06 18.40 18.80
C VAL A 287 -20.24 19.10 18.15
N GLY A 288 -20.10 19.35 16.85
CA GLY A 288 -21.14 20.02 16.06
C GLY A 288 -22.41 19.17 15.93
N LYS A 289 -23.50 19.77 15.45
CA LYS A 289 -24.84 19.14 15.32
C LYS A 289 -24.86 17.83 14.54
N THR A 290 -23.90 17.61 13.64
CA THR A 290 -23.76 16.36 12.86
C THR A 290 -22.90 15.30 13.56
N GLY A 291 -22.61 15.47 14.85
CA GLY A 291 -21.70 14.61 15.62
C GLY A 291 -20.23 14.69 15.18
N ARG A 292 -19.80 15.78 14.52
CA ARG A 292 -18.41 15.92 14.05
C ARG A 292 -17.54 16.59 15.11
N PRO A 293 -16.52 15.88 15.66
CA PRO A 293 -15.60 16.46 16.63
C PRO A 293 -14.61 17.41 15.98
N THR A 294 -14.50 18.63 16.52
CA THR A 294 -13.58 19.67 16.03
C THR A 294 -12.88 20.32 17.21
N LEU A 295 -11.56 20.42 17.12
CA LEU A 295 -10.74 21.21 18.05
C LEU A 295 -10.46 22.58 17.46
N VAL A 296 -10.54 23.62 18.29
CA VAL A 296 -10.24 25.00 17.91
C VAL A 296 -9.06 25.51 18.73
N SER A 297 -8.14 26.25 18.12
CA SER A 297 -7.05 26.91 18.86
C SER A 297 -6.57 28.17 18.15
N ALA A 298 -6.16 29.17 18.92
CA ALA A 298 -5.51 30.37 18.39
C ALA A 298 -4.04 30.14 17.97
N VAL A 299 -3.41 29.05 18.44
CA VAL A 299 -1.99 28.77 18.18
C VAL A 299 -1.84 27.61 17.20
N ARG A 300 -1.27 27.90 16.02
CA ARG A 300 -1.07 26.89 14.96
C ARG A 300 -0.17 25.74 15.39
N LYS A 301 0.92 26.03 16.10
CA LYS A 301 1.91 25.02 16.55
C LYS A 301 1.26 23.90 17.38
N ASN A 302 0.32 24.26 18.26
CA ASN A 302 -0.41 23.28 19.08
C ASN A 302 -1.22 22.30 18.21
N ARG A 303 -1.78 22.78 17.09
CA ARG A 303 -2.57 21.93 16.17
C ARG A 303 -1.71 20.94 15.40
N GLU A 304 -0.51 21.33 15.01
CA GLU A 304 0.44 20.45 14.33
C GLU A 304 0.92 19.33 15.28
N GLN A 305 1.17 19.66 16.55
CA GLN A 305 1.52 18.66 17.57
C GLN A 305 0.35 17.70 17.88
N VAL A 306 -0.87 18.22 18.04
CA VAL A 306 -2.08 17.39 18.19
C VAL A 306 -2.26 16.45 17.00
N ARG A 307 -2.07 16.95 15.78
CA ARG A 307 -2.14 16.13 14.58
C ARG A 307 -1.10 15.00 14.59
N THR A 308 0.12 15.27 15.06
CA THR A 308 1.15 14.23 15.22
C THR A 308 0.74 13.20 16.27
N MET A 309 0.19 13.61 17.41
CA MET A 309 -0.34 12.67 18.42
C MET A 309 -1.50 11.83 17.89
N CYS A 310 -2.47 12.45 17.20
CA CYS A 310 -3.57 11.72 16.56
C CYS A 310 -3.03 10.68 15.58
N ASN A 311 -2.06 11.06 14.73
CA ASN A 311 -1.44 10.11 13.82
C ASN A 311 -0.81 8.93 14.59
N LEU A 312 -0.07 9.16 15.67
CA LEU A 312 0.54 8.08 16.46
C LEU A 312 -0.49 7.15 17.11
N LEU A 313 -1.64 7.71 17.52
CA LEU A 313 -2.75 6.97 18.13
C LEU A 313 -3.66 6.25 17.10
N GLY A 314 -3.36 6.35 15.81
CA GLY A 314 -4.22 5.78 14.76
C GLY A 314 -5.50 6.58 14.50
N ILE A 315 -5.57 7.83 14.96
CA ILE A 315 -6.73 8.72 14.83
C ILE A 315 -6.58 9.59 13.59
N GLY A 316 -7.49 9.43 12.62
CA GLY A 316 -7.52 10.24 11.43
C GLY A 316 -7.89 11.69 11.72
N THR A 317 -7.21 12.62 11.05
CA THR A 317 -7.52 14.06 11.15
C THR A 317 -7.75 14.68 9.77
N TYR A 318 -8.59 15.72 9.75
CA TYR A 318 -8.74 16.59 8.59
C TYR A 318 -7.61 17.61 8.55
N GLY A 319 -7.38 18.24 7.38
CA GLY A 319 -6.40 19.33 7.28
C GLY A 319 -6.78 20.51 8.20
N VAL A 320 -5.77 21.16 8.79
CA VAL A 320 -5.96 22.35 9.63
C VAL A 320 -6.55 23.47 8.78
N ARG A 321 -7.74 23.94 9.14
CA ARG A 321 -8.41 25.07 8.50
C ARG A 321 -8.13 26.34 9.28
N THR A 322 -8.01 27.46 8.59
CA THR A 322 -7.88 28.77 9.23
C THR A 322 -9.18 29.53 9.01
N ASN A 323 -9.83 29.96 10.09
CA ASN A 323 -10.94 30.91 10.04
C ASN A 323 -10.50 32.21 10.71
N MET A 324 -11.08 33.34 10.31
CA MET A 324 -10.87 34.60 11.00
C MET A 324 -11.96 34.78 12.04
N ARG A 325 -11.59 35.04 13.29
CA ARG A 325 -12.50 35.40 14.37
C ARG A 325 -12.40 36.90 14.62
N SER A 326 -13.55 37.58 14.63
CA SER A 326 -13.65 38.91 15.23
C SER A 326 -13.58 38.71 16.74
N GLY A 327 -12.43 39.06 17.34
CA GLY A 327 -12.25 38.99 18.80
C GLY A 327 -12.96 40.16 19.50
N TYR A 328 -12.75 40.29 20.82
CA TYR A 328 -13.13 41.47 21.60
C TYR A 328 -12.25 42.72 21.28
N GLY A 329 -11.41 42.67 20.24
CA GLY A 329 -10.55 43.76 19.79
C GLY A 329 -10.80 44.12 18.33
N GLU A 330 -10.27 45.25 17.88
CA GLU A 330 -10.59 45.86 16.58
C GLU A 330 -10.12 45.05 15.35
N LYS A 331 -9.16 44.12 15.51
CA LYS A 331 -8.57 43.37 14.39
C LYS A 331 -8.99 41.88 14.39
N PRO A 332 -9.44 41.33 13.25
CA PRO A 332 -9.71 39.91 13.10
C PRO A 332 -8.46 39.08 13.38
N THR A 333 -8.57 38.07 14.24
CA THR A 333 -7.47 37.16 14.58
C THR A 333 -7.73 35.76 13.98
N PRO A 334 -6.70 35.07 13.46
CA PRO A 334 -6.87 33.73 12.93
C PRO A 334 -7.09 32.71 14.04
N ILE A 335 -8.06 31.81 13.82
CA ILE A 335 -8.28 30.61 14.61
C ILE A 335 -8.07 29.38 13.72
N TYR A 336 -7.47 28.34 14.29
CA TYR A 336 -7.10 27.12 13.58
C TYR A 336 -8.00 25.97 14.04
N LEU A 337 -8.74 25.39 13.10
CA LEU A 337 -9.67 24.30 13.33
C LEU A 337 -9.07 22.98 12.85
N LEU A 338 -9.09 21.97 13.71
CA LEU A 338 -8.66 20.60 13.41
C LEU A 338 -9.85 19.66 13.63
N GLY A 339 -10.38 19.11 12.53
CA GLY A 339 -11.42 18.09 12.61
C GLY A 339 -10.82 16.71 12.89
N ILE A 340 -11.48 15.91 13.73
CA ILE A 340 -11.14 14.51 13.99
C ILE A 340 -12.10 13.60 13.22
N MET A 341 -11.59 12.50 12.65
CA MET A 341 -12.41 11.51 11.95
C MET A 341 -13.25 10.71 12.95
N ARG A 342 -14.57 10.68 12.72
CA ARG A 342 -15.53 10.05 13.63
C ARG A 342 -15.27 8.55 13.81
N GLY A 343 -14.91 7.83 12.75
CA GLY A 343 -14.74 6.37 12.79
C GLY A 343 -13.52 5.89 13.58
N ASP A 344 -12.61 6.79 13.97
CA ASP A 344 -11.35 6.42 14.62
C ASP A 344 -11.35 6.75 16.13
N VAL A 345 -12.40 7.39 16.65
CA VAL A 345 -12.57 7.76 18.06
C VAL A 345 -13.75 7.03 18.69
N ASP A 346 -13.56 6.59 19.94
CA ASP A 346 -14.58 5.90 20.72
C ASP A 346 -15.38 6.91 21.58
N PRO A 347 -16.66 6.66 21.92
CA PRO A 347 -17.42 7.55 22.80
C PRO A 347 -16.74 7.87 24.14
N SER A 348 -15.92 6.95 24.68
CA SER A 348 -15.10 7.18 25.88
C SER A 348 -14.14 8.38 25.75
N PHE A 349 -13.77 8.77 24.54
CA PHE A 349 -12.97 9.97 24.26
C PHE A 349 -13.62 11.26 24.75
N PHE A 350 -14.96 11.31 24.77
CA PHE A 350 -15.71 12.51 25.13
C PHE A 350 -16.00 12.50 26.64
N LEU A 351 -15.23 13.28 27.38
CA LEU A 351 -15.33 13.40 28.83
C LEU A 351 -16.56 14.20 29.29
N ILE A 352 -17.03 15.12 28.44
CA ILE A 352 -18.25 15.89 28.68
C ILE A 352 -19.46 15.09 28.14
N PRO A 353 -20.47 14.78 28.97
CA PRO A 353 -21.63 13.97 28.55
C PRO A 353 -22.35 14.53 27.31
N ALA A 354 -22.58 15.84 27.26
CA ALA A 354 -23.23 16.49 26.11
C ALA A 354 -22.43 16.34 24.79
N HIS A 355 -21.09 16.25 24.84
CA HIS A 355 -20.28 15.98 23.65
C HIS A 355 -20.45 14.54 23.19
N ARG A 356 -20.48 13.59 24.14
CA ARG A 356 -20.69 12.17 23.89
C ARG A 356 -22.05 11.90 23.25
N GLU A 357 -23.11 12.43 23.83
CA GLU A 357 -24.48 12.25 23.32
C GLU A 357 -24.63 12.76 21.88
N ARG A 358 -24.10 13.96 21.57
CA ARG A 358 -24.12 14.51 20.20
C ARG A 358 -23.31 13.66 19.23
N PHE A 359 -22.20 13.10 19.68
CA PHE A 359 -21.35 12.23 18.86
C PHE A 359 -22.07 10.92 18.53
N GLU A 360 -22.67 10.27 19.53
CA GLU A 360 -23.44 9.02 19.39
C GLU A 360 -24.68 9.22 18.51
N ALA A 361 -25.43 10.31 18.72
CA ALA A 361 -26.56 10.66 17.86
C ALA A 361 -26.12 10.81 16.39
N GLY A 362 -24.96 11.42 16.15
CA GLY A 362 -24.38 11.56 14.82
C GLY A 362 -23.94 10.24 14.16
N ILE A 363 -23.65 9.19 14.94
CA ILE A 363 -23.36 7.84 14.44
C ILE A 363 -24.65 7.13 14.04
N ALA A 364 -25.68 7.19 14.88
CA ALA A 364 -26.98 6.54 14.65
C ALA A 364 -27.63 7.00 13.32
N HIS A 365 -27.50 8.28 12.96
CA HIS A 365 -28.01 8.82 11.70
C HIS A 365 -27.28 8.33 10.43
N HIS A 366 -26.12 7.67 10.53
CA HIS A 366 -25.34 7.19 9.37
C HIS A 366 -25.37 5.67 9.13
N ASN A 367 -25.88 4.88 10.09
CA ASN A 367 -25.87 3.41 10.02
C ASN A 367 -27.20 2.79 9.54
N PHE A 368 -28.15 3.57 9.02
CA PHE A 368 -29.31 3.03 8.30
C PHE A 368 -28.89 2.55 6.89
N ILE A 369 -28.29 1.36 6.81
CA ILE A 369 -28.22 0.57 5.58
C ILE A 369 -28.78 -0.81 5.91
N GLN A 370 -30.00 -1.04 5.42
CA GLN A 370 -30.74 -2.28 5.50
C GLN A 370 -30.00 -3.37 4.73
N MET A 371 -29.48 -4.39 5.43
CA MET A 371 -28.88 -5.57 4.80
C MET A 371 -29.98 -6.49 4.26
N GLU A 372 -30.19 -6.50 2.94
CA GLU A 372 -30.87 -7.60 2.26
C GLU A 372 -29.84 -8.65 1.83
N SER A 373 -30.00 -9.86 2.36
CA SER A 373 -29.23 -11.04 2.00
C SER A 373 -29.71 -11.60 0.65
N THR A 374 -28.82 -11.70 -0.33
CA THR A 374 -29.04 -12.54 -1.52
C THR A 374 -27.90 -13.54 -1.70
N THR A 375 -28.23 -14.80 -1.46
CA THR A 375 -27.44 -15.99 -1.77
C THR A 375 -27.51 -16.30 -3.26
N ALA A 376 -26.36 -16.50 -3.92
CA ALA A 376 -26.30 -17.03 -5.28
C ALA A 376 -25.38 -18.26 -5.34
N ARG A 377 -25.96 -19.39 -5.79
CA ARG A 377 -25.32 -20.69 -6.02
C ARG A 377 -24.32 -20.59 -7.17
N THR A 378 -23.21 -21.32 -7.08
CA THR A 378 -22.23 -21.45 -8.17
C THR A 378 -22.25 -22.88 -8.71
N CYS A 379 -22.48 -23.04 -10.02
CA CYS A 379 -22.36 -24.31 -10.75
C CYS A 379 -20.91 -24.51 -11.23
N GLY A 380 -20.39 -25.73 -11.14
CA GLY A 380 -18.99 -26.08 -11.43
C GLY A 380 -18.69 -26.38 -12.91
N SER A 381 -17.46 -26.12 -13.34
CA SER A 381 -16.86 -26.62 -14.59
C SER A 381 -15.38 -26.95 -14.34
N PRO A 382 -14.83 -28.06 -14.86
CA PRO A 382 -13.45 -28.47 -14.61
C PRO A 382 -12.44 -27.69 -15.48
N VAL A 383 -11.30 -27.29 -14.88
CA VAL A 383 -10.20 -26.55 -15.54
C VAL A 383 -8.99 -27.47 -15.78
N ARG A 384 -8.46 -27.45 -17.01
CA ARG A 384 -7.29 -28.19 -17.51
C ARG A 384 -5.99 -27.39 -17.28
N ALA A 385 -4.86 -28.04 -17.02
CA ALA A 385 -3.52 -27.44 -17.08
C ALA A 385 -2.70 -28.19 -18.15
N PRO A 386 -1.92 -27.54 -19.06
CA PRO A 386 -1.47 -26.15 -19.06
C PRO A 386 -2.05 -25.26 -20.19
N SER A 387 -2.19 -23.97 -19.85
CA SER A 387 -2.29 -22.76 -20.69
C SER A 387 -3.32 -22.71 -21.85
N PRO A 388 -4.55 -22.31 -21.52
CA PRO A 388 -5.27 -21.27 -22.26
C PRO A 388 -5.34 -20.01 -21.39
N THR A 389 -4.50 -19.00 -21.68
CA THR A 389 -4.65 -17.69 -21.06
C THR A 389 -5.91 -17.02 -21.59
N SER A 390 -6.78 -16.58 -20.68
CA SER A 390 -7.88 -15.66 -21.01
C SER A 390 -7.30 -14.42 -21.68
N ALA A 391 -7.74 -14.10 -22.91
CA ALA A 391 -7.28 -12.94 -23.65
C ALA A 391 -7.60 -11.62 -22.90
N LYS A 392 -6.63 -11.16 -22.11
CA LYS A 392 -6.53 -9.78 -21.61
C LYS A 392 -5.48 -9.02 -22.42
N ARG A 393 -5.64 -7.70 -22.47
CA ARG A 393 -4.83 -6.77 -23.26
C ARG A 393 -3.32 -7.02 -23.07
N GLY A 394 -2.65 -7.30 -24.18
CA GLY A 394 -1.22 -7.07 -24.41
C GLY A 394 -0.25 -8.08 -23.81
N ASP A 395 -0.36 -9.35 -24.21
CA ASP A 395 0.63 -10.37 -23.85
C ASP A 395 1.58 -10.63 -25.06
N PRO A 396 2.91 -10.46 -24.92
CA PRO A 396 3.86 -10.70 -26.00
C PRO A 396 4.06 -12.21 -26.25
N ARG A 397 4.06 -12.63 -27.51
CA ARG A 397 4.37 -14.02 -27.91
C ARG A 397 5.84 -14.18 -28.24
N LEU A 398 6.47 -15.21 -27.71
CA LEU A 398 7.89 -15.50 -27.91
C LEU A 398 8.06 -16.64 -28.90
N ASP A 399 8.80 -16.38 -29.97
CA ASP A 399 9.56 -17.36 -30.74
C ASP A 399 10.99 -16.85 -30.85
N GLY A 400 11.96 -17.76 -31.02
CA GLY A 400 13.41 -17.46 -30.96
C GLY A 400 13.94 -16.37 -31.91
N ASP A 401 13.09 -15.85 -32.80
CA ASP A 401 13.40 -14.88 -33.85
C ASP A 401 12.50 -13.64 -33.85
N LEU A 402 11.23 -13.79 -33.47
CA LEU A 402 10.21 -12.76 -33.65
C LEU A 402 9.24 -12.72 -32.47
N VAL A 403 8.99 -11.52 -31.93
CA VAL A 403 8.00 -11.28 -30.88
C VAL A 403 6.83 -10.53 -31.49
N ILE A 404 5.64 -11.13 -31.48
CA ILE A 404 4.43 -10.49 -32.02
C ILE A 404 3.52 -10.09 -30.86
N HIS A 405 3.18 -8.81 -30.78
CA HIS A 405 2.22 -8.28 -29.83
C HIS A 405 0.82 -8.39 -30.43
N LEU A 406 -0.07 -9.11 -29.75
CA LEU A 406 -1.40 -9.45 -30.25
C LEU A 406 -2.52 -8.95 -29.35
N ARG A 407 -3.68 -8.69 -29.97
CA ARG A 407 -4.95 -8.46 -29.28
C ARG A 407 -5.91 -9.62 -29.59
N GLY A 408 -6.40 -10.31 -28.57
CA GLY A 408 -7.39 -11.38 -28.75
C GLY A 408 -8.78 -10.85 -29.13
N ARG A 409 -9.42 -11.51 -30.11
CA ARG A 409 -10.73 -11.16 -30.67
C ARG A 409 -11.93 -11.79 -29.93
N ARG A 410 -11.67 -12.59 -28.89
CA ARG A 410 -12.70 -13.23 -28.04
C ARG A 410 -13.68 -14.09 -28.85
N ASN A 411 -13.13 -14.97 -29.70
CA ASN A 411 -13.93 -15.94 -30.44
C ASN A 411 -14.57 -16.97 -29.47
N PRO A 412 -15.91 -17.07 -29.40
CA PRO A 412 -16.60 -18.04 -28.55
C PRO A 412 -16.27 -19.50 -28.92
N GLY A 413 -16.04 -19.79 -30.21
CA GLY A 413 -15.69 -21.13 -30.70
C GLY A 413 -14.34 -21.65 -30.19
N SER A 414 -13.49 -20.76 -29.66
CA SER A 414 -12.20 -21.12 -29.05
C SER A 414 -12.17 -20.80 -27.55
N TYR A 415 -13.34 -20.77 -26.89
CA TYR A 415 -13.48 -20.48 -25.46
C TYR A 415 -12.78 -19.18 -25.02
N ASN A 416 -12.74 -18.17 -25.91
CA ASN A 416 -12.03 -16.90 -25.68
C ASN A 416 -10.51 -17.04 -25.42
N SER A 417 -9.88 -18.07 -25.99
CA SER A 417 -8.45 -18.36 -25.86
C SER A 417 -7.69 -18.31 -27.19
N CYS A 418 -6.36 -18.29 -27.14
CA CYS A 418 -5.46 -18.32 -28.30
C CYS A 418 -4.11 -18.97 -27.90
N SER A 419 -3.28 -19.39 -28.87
CA SER A 419 -2.01 -20.08 -28.58
C SER A 419 -1.00 -19.17 -27.87
N HIS A 420 -0.12 -19.74 -27.03
CA HIS A 420 0.89 -18.95 -26.31
C HIS A 420 2.21 -18.77 -27.09
N GLY A 421 2.56 -19.73 -27.96
CA GLY A 421 3.74 -19.69 -28.84
C GLY A 421 3.52 -20.56 -30.08
N ALA A 422 4.52 -20.66 -30.97
CA ALA A 422 4.36 -21.39 -32.23
C ALA A 422 4.22 -22.91 -32.07
N GLY A 423 4.61 -23.45 -30.91
CA GLY A 423 4.63 -24.89 -30.66
C GLY A 423 5.78 -25.57 -31.40
N ARG A 424 6.22 -26.71 -30.89
CA ARG A 424 7.38 -27.43 -31.44
C ARG A 424 6.97 -28.26 -32.66
N ARG A 425 7.79 -28.23 -33.71
CA ARG A 425 7.67 -29.17 -34.84
C ARG A 425 8.42 -30.48 -34.59
N MET A 426 9.38 -30.47 -33.66
CA MET A 426 10.15 -31.65 -33.27
C MET A 426 10.43 -31.69 -31.76
N SER A 427 10.56 -32.89 -31.21
CA SER A 427 10.84 -33.09 -29.79
C SER A 427 12.23 -32.57 -29.40
N ARG A 428 12.44 -32.27 -28.11
CA ARG A 428 13.75 -31.79 -27.60
C ARG A 428 14.87 -32.79 -27.90
N SER A 429 14.59 -34.08 -27.73
CA SER A 429 15.54 -35.16 -28.02
C SER A 429 15.88 -35.25 -29.50
N ARG A 430 14.88 -35.05 -30.37
CA ARG A 430 15.06 -35.02 -31.82
C ARG A 430 15.86 -33.81 -32.28
N ALA A 431 15.55 -32.62 -31.76
CA ALA A 431 16.29 -31.39 -32.04
C ALA A 431 17.78 -31.51 -31.65
N LYS A 432 18.09 -32.11 -30.49
CA LYS A 432 19.49 -32.35 -30.06
C LYS A 432 20.25 -33.34 -30.94
N ARG A 433 19.56 -34.19 -31.68
CA ARG A 433 20.17 -35.20 -32.57
C ARG A 433 20.35 -34.68 -34.00
N GLU A 434 19.39 -33.90 -34.48
CA GLU A 434 19.33 -33.45 -35.88
C GLU A 434 19.94 -32.04 -36.09
N LEU A 435 20.05 -31.23 -35.03
CA LEU A 435 20.58 -29.87 -35.10
C LEU A 435 21.92 -29.77 -34.36
N SER A 436 22.72 -28.76 -34.70
CA SER A 436 24.07 -28.58 -34.14
C SER A 436 24.22 -27.23 -33.43
N ALA A 437 25.21 -27.14 -32.53
CA ALA A 437 25.56 -25.86 -31.91
C ALA A 437 26.09 -24.84 -32.92
N LYS A 438 26.70 -25.31 -34.02
CA LYS A 438 27.20 -24.45 -35.10
C LYS A 438 26.05 -23.84 -35.89
N SER A 439 25.09 -24.65 -36.33
CA SER A 439 23.88 -24.17 -37.02
C SER A 439 23.05 -23.24 -36.12
N LEU A 440 23.01 -23.50 -34.81
CA LEU A 440 22.38 -22.57 -33.86
C LEU A 440 23.08 -21.20 -33.83
N THR A 441 24.41 -21.19 -33.89
CA THR A 441 25.20 -19.95 -33.88
C THR A 441 25.01 -19.15 -35.16
N GLU A 442 24.92 -19.84 -36.30
CA GLU A 442 24.62 -19.24 -37.60
C GLU A 442 23.19 -18.69 -37.64
N ALA A 443 22.20 -19.45 -37.16
CA ALA A 443 20.80 -19.01 -37.10
C ALA A 443 20.59 -17.81 -36.16
N MET A 444 21.39 -17.72 -35.10
CA MET A 444 21.35 -16.62 -34.12
C MET A 444 22.30 -15.46 -34.47
N HIS A 445 22.87 -15.44 -35.68
CA HIS A 445 23.78 -14.40 -36.13
C HIS A 445 23.13 -13.00 -36.05
N GLY A 446 23.87 -12.02 -35.52
CA GLY A 446 23.38 -10.66 -35.30
C GLY A 446 22.56 -10.47 -34.01
N ARG A 447 22.43 -11.50 -33.16
CA ARG A 447 21.74 -11.43 -31.87
C ARG A 447 22.71 -11.67 -30.72
N THR A 448 22.42 -11.07 -29.56
CA THR A 448 23.18 -11.35 -28.34
C THR A 448 22.50 -12.47 -27.56
N TRP A 449 23.19 -13.59 -27.36
CA TRP A 449 22.65 -14.76 -26.68
C TRP A 449 23.73 -15.54 -25.93
N ASN A 450 23.35 -16.57 -25.18
CA ASN A 450 24.26 -17.43 -24.41
C ASN A 450 25.08 -18.37 -25.30
N ALA A 451 25.90 -17.81 -26.20
CA ALA A 451 26.72 -18.54 -27.17
C ALA A 451 27.68 -19.54 -26.49
N ASN A 452 28.18 -19.19 -25.29
CA ASN A 452 28.99 -20.07 -24.45
C ASN A 452 28.26 -21.34 -23.98
N ARG A 453 26.93 -21.39 -24.08
CA ARG A 453 26.08 -22.56 -23.75
C ARG A 453 25.39 -23.14 -24.98
N ALA A 454 25.89 -22.86 -26.19
CA ALA A 454 25.29 -23.31 -27.45
C ALA A 454 24.90 -24.80 -27.44
N ALA A 455 25.81 -25.68 -27.01
CA ALA A 455 25.57 -27.13 -26.94
C ALA A 455 24.40 -27.51 -26.00
N ALA A 456 24.18 -26.75 -24.93
CA ALA A 456 23.08 -26.98 -23.99
C ALA A 456 21.74 -26.39 -24.46
N LEU A 457 21.75 -25.57 -25.52
CA LEU A 457 20.61 -24.82 -26.03
C LEU A 457 20.15 -25.28 -27.43
N VAL A 458 20.74 -26.33 -27.98
CA VAL A 458 20.39 -26.89 -29.29
C VAL A 458 18.90 -27.28 -29.39
N ASP A 459 18.28 -27.67 -28.27
CA ASP A 459 16.85 -27.96 -28.26
C ASP A 459 15.97 -26.71 -28.46
N GLU A 460 16.52 -25.51 -28.37
CA GLU A 460 15.85 -24.21 -28.59
C GLU A 460 16.19 -23.57 -29.94
N HIS A 461 16.78 -24.34 -30.86
CA HIS A 461 17.04 -23.87 -32.21
C HIS A 461 15.74 -23.35 -32.86
N PRO A 462 15.75 -22.24 -33.63
CA PRO A 462 14.54 -21.70 -34.26
C PRO A 462 13.80 -22.74 -35.11
N GLU A 463 14.56 -23.53 -35.86
CA GLU A 463 14.09 -24.72 -36.57
C GLU A 463 13.50 -25.85 -35.71
N ALA A 464 13.51 -25.79 -34.38
CA ALA A 464 12.78 -26.75 -33.56
C ALA A 464 11.27 -26.41 -33.46
N TYR A 465 10.90 -25.19 -33.84
CA TYR A 465 9.56 -24.62 -33.75
C TYR A 465 8.84 -24.62 -35.11
N LYS A 466 7.50 -24.52 -35.08
CA LYS A 466 6.70 -24.30 -36.28
C LYS A 466 6.91 -22.88 -36.78
N SER A 467 6.65 -22.63 -38.07
CA SER A 467 6.69 -21.26 -38.60
C SER A 467 5.65 -20.39 -37.89
N ILE A 468 6.08 -19.25 -37.36
CA ILE A 468 5.19 -18.29 -36.72
C ILE A 468 4.17 -17.72 -37.71
N ASP A 469 4.55 -17.56 -38.99
CA ASP A 469 3.65 -17.06 -40.03
C ASP A 469 2.47 -18.00 -40.25
N GLN A 470 2.73 -19.32 -40.26
CA GLN A 470 1.67 -20.31 -40.35
C GLN A 470 0.75 -20.25 -39.13
N VAL A 471 1.32 -20.13 -37.92
CA VAL A 471 0.53 -20.04 -36.68
C VAL A 471 -0.31 -18.76 -36.62
N MET A 472 0.18 -17.64 -37.18
CA MET A 472 -0.60 -16.41 -37.29
C MET A 472 -1.73 -16.54 -38.32
N GLN A 473 -1.47 -17.22 -39.44
CA GLN A 473 -2.49 -17.50 -40.45
C GLN A 473 -3.61 -18.38 -39.89
N ASP A 474 -3.26 -19.44 -39.16
CA ASP A 474 -4.20 -20.38 -38.54
C ASP A 474 -5.03 -19.74 -37.41
N GLN A 475 -4.61 -18.59 -36.87
CA GLN A 475 -5.29 -17.89 -35.78
C GLN A 475 -5.84 -16.51 -36.17
N LYS A 476 -5.95 -16.22 -37.47
CA LYS A 476 -6.38 -14.91 -37.98
C LYS A 476 -7.77 -14.46 -37.46
N ASP A 477 -8.64 -15.41 -37.14
CA ASP A 477 -9.96 -15.18 -36.55
C ASP A 477 -9.89 -14.96 -35.02
N LEU A 478 -8.84 -15.44 -34.36
CA LEU A 478 -8.66 -15.37 -32.90
C LEU A 478 -7.89 -14.13 -32.44
N VAL A 479 -6.98 -13.60 -33.27
CA VAL A 479 -6.04 -12.54 -32.87
C VAL A 479 -5.87 -11.45 -33.92
N GLU A 480 -5.58 -10.24 -33.46
CA GLU A 480 -5.20 -9.08 -34.26
C GLU A 480 -3.74 -8.72 -33.96
N ILE A 481 -2.92 -8.58 -35.01
CA ILE A 481 -1.51 -8.17 -34.87
C ILE A 481 -1.45 -6.67 -34.61
N GLN A 482 -0.87 -6.27 -33.48
CA GLN A 482 -0.66 -4.87 -33.15
C GLN A 482 0.76 -4.41 -33.50
N HIS A 483 1.76 -5.22 -33.17
CA HIS A 483 3.17 -4.90 -33.44
C HIS A 483 3.98 -6.16 -33.73
N THR A 484 4.93 -6.05 -34.65
CA THR A 484 5.96 -7.06 -34.92
C THR A 484 7.29 -6.53 -34.40
N LEU A 485 7.90 -7.26 -33.47
CA LEU A 485 9.16 -6.89 -32.81
C LEU A 485 10.23 -7.93 -33.15
N HIS A 486 11.44 -7.44 -33.41
CA HIS A 486 12.60 -8.30 -33.67
C HIS A 486 13.40 -8.51 -32.39
N GLN A 487 13.74 -9.78 -32.09
CA GLN A 487 14.51 -10.12 -30.90
C GLN A 487 15.99 -9.76 -31.10
N ILE A 488 16.51 -8.87 -30.24
CA ILE A 488 17.93 -8.49 -30.22
C ILE A 488 18.73 -9.23 -29.13
N PHE A 489 18.06 -9.78 -28.11
CA PHE A 489 18.68 -10.44 -26.97
C PHE A 489 17.91 -11.70 -26.55
N ASN A 490 18.61 -12.83 -26.37
CA ASN A 490 18.04 -14.11 -25.93
C ASN A 490 18.89 -14.73 -24.80
N TYR A 491 18.35 -14.72 -23.58
CA TYR A 491 19.05 -15.23 -22.39
C TYR A 491 18.24 -16.29 -21.67
N LYS A 492 18.80 -17.51 -21.60
CA LYS A 492 18.20 -18.65 -20.92
C LYS A 492 19.10 -19.11 -19.76
N GLY A 493 18.57 -19.00 -18.54
CA GLY A 493 19.25 -19.31 -17.27
C GLY A 493 19.33 -20.79 -16.96
#